data_AF-L0EVC2-F1
#
_entry.id   AF-L0EVC2-F1
#
_cell.length_a   1.000
_cell.length_b   1.000
_cell.length_c   1.000
_cell.angle_alpha   90.00
_cell.angle_beta   90.00
_cell.angle_gamma   90.00
#
_symmetry.space_group_name_H-M   'P 1'
#
loop_
_entity.id
_entity.type
_entity.pdbx_description
1 polymer ?
#
loop_
_entity_poly.entity_id
_entity_poly.type
_entity_poly.pdbx_seq_one_letter_code
_entity_poly.pdbx_strand_id
1 'polypeptide(L)' 'MVIKQVVSGGESPTAATVTIKESGLRDDSVQAERSIFKLVLRDGQWVIDSRINQRSCYPGRGHKNFSTAPCR' A
#
# COMPACT_ATOMS: atom_id res chain seq x y z
N MET A 1 7.03 -5.30 -9.08
CA MET A 1 6.50 -5.11 -7.71
C MET A 1 7.60 -4.52 -6.85
N VAL A 2 7.27 -3.56 -5.98
CA VAL A 2 8.19 -2.99 -5.00
C VAL A 2 7.55 -3.08 -3.61
N ILE A 3 8.29 -3.59 -2.63
CA ILE A 3 7.86 -3.64 -1.23
C ILE A 3 8.77 -2.70 -0.44
N LYS A 4 8.16 -1.76 0.28
CA LYS A 4 8.86 -0.88 1.22
C LYS A 4 8.32 -1.12 2.61
N GLN A 5 9.22 -1.36 3.56
CA GLN A 5 8.89 -1.50 4.96
C GLN A 5 9.56 -0.37 5.76
N VAL A 6 8.84 0.18 6.72
CA VAL A 6 9.36 1.09 7.73
C VAL A 6 8.92 0.55 9.08
N VAL A 7 9.87 0.32 9.99
CA VAL A 7 9.61 -0.16 11.35
C VAL A 7 9.90 0.95 12.36
N SER A 8 9.22 0.91 13.51
CA SER A 8 9.37 1.87 14.60
C SER A 8 9.35 1.15 15.95
N GLY A 9 10.07 1.67 16.94
CA GLY A 9 10.29 1.03 18.25
C GLY A 9 11.76 0.74 18.60
N GLY A 10 12.72 1.28 17.83
CA GLY A 10 14.15 1.13 18.12
C GLY A 10 14.62 -0.32 17.96
N GLU A 11 15.35 -0.83 18.96
CA GLU A 11 15.88 -2.19 19.00
C GLU A 11 14.81 -3.27 19.15
N SER A 12 13.58 -2.88 19.56
CA SER A 12 12.43 -3.78 19.70
C SER A 12 11.21 -3.19 19.00
N PRO A 13 11.10 -3.35 17.66
CA PRO A 13 10.02 -2.75 16.89
C PRO A 13 8.64 -3.25 17.33
N THR A 14 7.71 -2.32 17.55
CA THR A 14 6.32 -2.61 17.96
C THR A 14 5.28 -2.13 16.95
N ALA A 15 5.70 -1.32 15.97
CA ALA A 15 4.86 -0.89 14.86
C ALA A 15 5.64 -0.93 13.54
N ALA A 16 4.95 -1.27 12.46
CA ALA A 16 5.50 -1.29 11.11
C ALA A 16 4.49 -0.76 10.09
N THR A 17 4.98 -0.09 9.06
CA THR A 17 4.20 0.23 7.86
C THR A 17 4.81 -0.50 6.68
N VAL A 18 4.02 -1.34 6.03
CA VAL A 18 4.40 -2.07 4.82
C VAL A 18 3.62 -1.49 3.65
N THR A 19 4.33 -0.99 2.65
CA THR A 19 3.77 -0.47 1.40
C THR A 19 4.17 -1.38 0.26
N ILE A 20 3.18 -1.97 -0.41
CA ILE A 20 3.35 -2.79 -1.61
C ILE A 20 2.87 -1.97 -2.80
N LYS A 21 3.72 -1.79 -3.81
CA LYS A 21 3.37 -1.16 -5.09
C LYS A 21 3.50 -2.17 -6.23
N GLU A 22 2.45 -2.30 -7.00
CA GLU A 22 2.37 -3.17 -8.17
C GLU A 22 2.10 -2.32 -9.41
N SER A 23 2.78 -2.62 -10.50
CA SER A 23 2.72 -1.89 -11.77
C SER A 23 2.94 -2.86 -12.92
N GLY A 24 2.57 -2.48 -14.13
CA GLY A 24 2.56 -3.42 -15.27
C GLY A 24 1.41 -4.43 -15.14
N LEU A 25 0.28 -3.96 -14.61
CA LEU A 25 -0.95 -4.74 -14.49
C LEU A 25 -1.51 -5.00 -15.90
N ARG A 26 -2.30 -6.07 -16.05
CA ARG A 26 -3.01 -6.38 -17.31
C ARG A 26 -4.33 -5.60 -17.45
N ASP A 27 -4.45 -4.49 -16.73
CA ASP A 27 -5.62 -3.61 -16.70
C ASP A 27 -5.37 -2.40 -17.61
N ASP A 28 -6.36 -1.98 -18.39
CA ASP A 28 -6.23 -0.89 -19.37
C ASP A 28 -6.53 0.50 -18.79
N SER A 29 -6.97 0.54 -17.52
CA SER A 29 -7.42 1.72 -16.81
C SER A 29 -6.52 2.04 -15.61
N VAL A 30 -6.07 1.00 -14.89
CA VAL A 30 -5.18 1.09 -13.73
C VAL A 30 -3.72 0.90 -14.12
N GLN A 31 -2.93 1.96 -13.94
CA GLN A 31 -1.50 1.95 -14.22
C GLN A 31 -0.69 1.24 -13.12
N ALA A 32 -1.09 1.45 -11.86
CA ALA A 32 -0.43 0.85 -10.72
C ALA A 32 -1.37 0.82 -9.51
N GLU A 33 -1.15 -0.17 -8.64
CA GLU A 33 -1.82 -0.30 -7.35
C GLU A 33 -0.82 -0.15 -6.20
N ARG A 34 -1.31 0.35 -5.08
CA ARG A 34 -0.53 0.52 -3.85
C ARG A 34 -1.37 0.10 -2.65
N SER A 35 -0.92 -0.94 -1.95
CA SER A 35 -1.47 -1.37 -0.67
C SER A 35 -0.59 -0.87 0.47
N ILE A 36 -1.17 -0.18 1.45
CA ILE A 36 -0.48 0.30 2.64
C ILE A 36 -1.07 -0.43 3.84
N PHE A 37 -0.25 -1.22 4.53
CA PHE A 37 -0.59 -1.93 5.74
C PHE A 37 0.08 -1.24 6.93
N LYS A 38 -0.69 -0.95 7.97
CA LYS A 38 -0.14 -0.65 9.29
C LYS A 38 -0.23 -1.91 10.13
N LEU A 39 0.90 -2.28 10.72
CA LEU A 39 1.02 -3.42 11.59
C LEU A 39 1.42 -2.95 12.97
N VAL A 40 0.91 -3.64 13.98
CA VAL A 40 1.25 -3.42 15.39
C VAL A 40 1.51 -4.76 16.06
N LEU A 41 2.44 -4.79 16.99
CA LEU A 41 2.71 -5.96 17.83
C LEU A 41 1.71 -5.96 18.99
N ARG A 42 0.87 -6.98 19.08
CA ARG A 42 -0.06 -7.22 20.19
C ARG A 42 0.16 -8.63 20.70
N ASP A 43 0.37 -8.79 22.01
CA ASP A 43 0.57 -10.09 22.66
C ASP A 43 1.66 -10.96 22.00
N GLY A 44 2.75 -10.32 21.57
CA GLY A 44 3.88 -10.98 20.89
C GLY A 44 3.61 -11.36 19.44
N GLN A 45 2.46 -10.99 18.87
CA GLN A 45 2.08 -11.26 17.49
C GLN A 45 1.89 -9.98 16.68
N TRP A 46 2.43 -9.98 15.47
CA TRP A 46 2.19 -8.88 14.53
C TRP A 46 0.80 -9.04 13.91
N VAL A 47 -0.03 -8.02 14.10
CA VAL A 47 -1.37 -7.97 13.51
C VAL A 47 -1.47 -6.80 12.54
N ILE A 48 -2.28 -6.96 11.49
CA ILE A 48 -2.64 -5.86 10.60
C ILE A 48 -3.68 -5.01 11.34
N ASP A 49 -3.26 -3.80 11.72
CA ASP A 49 -4.13 -2.82 12.37
C ASP A 49 -5.04 -2.13 11.34
N SER A 50 -4.49 -1.80 10.17
CA SER A 50 -5.28 -1.24 9.07
C SER A 50 -4.66 -1.51 7.70
N ARG A 51 -5.51 -1.45 6.67
CA ARG A 51 -5.13 -1.59 5.26
C ARG A 51 -5.80 -0.50 4.45
N ILE A 52 -5.04 0.17 3.57
CA ILE A 52 -5.56 1.10 2.57
C ILE A 52 -5.06 0.68 1.19
N ASN A 53 -5.99 0.46 0.27
CA ASN A 53 -5.68 0.20 -1.13
C ASN A 53 -5.90 1.47 -1.96
N GLN A 54 -4.89 1.83 -2.72
CA GLN A 54 -4.92 2.97 -3.63
C GLN A 54 -4.51 2.52 -5.03
N ARG A 55 -4.94 3.28 -6.02
CA ARG A 55 -4.58 3.06 -7.42
C ARG A 55 -4.19 4.37 -8.08
N SER A 56 -3.41 4.28 -9.14
CA SER A 56 -3.15 5.38 -10.06
C SER A 56 -3.61 4.95 -11.45
N CYS A 57 -4.31 5.83 -12.15
CA CYS A 57 -4.89 5.54 -13.44
C CYS A 57 -3.94 5.89 -14.58
N TYR A 58 -4.11 5.23 -15.72
CA TYR A 58 -3.47 5.65 -16.95
C TYR A 58 -3.94 7.07 -17.37
N PRO A 59 -3.15 7.80 -18.18
CA PRO A 59 -3.58 9.09 -18.73
C PRO A 59 -4.95 8.98 -19.42
N GLY A 60 -5.87 9.91 -19.11
CA GLY A 60 -7.25 9.89 -19.63
C GLY A 60 -8.23 9.00 -18.84
N ARG A 61 -7.74 8.13 -17.95
CA ARG A 61 -8.53 7.18 -17.15
C ARG A 61 -8.84 7.66 -15.72
N GLY A 62 -8.62 8.95 -15.45
CA GLY A 62 -8.90 9.56 -14.14
C GLY A 62 -7.66 10.15 -13.47
N HIS A 63 -7.48 9.87 -12.17
CA HIS A 63 -6.42 10.47 -11.37
C HIS A 63 -5.06 9.78 -11.58
N LYS A 64 -4.01 10.59 -11.75
CA LYS A 64 -2.62 10.10 -11.90
C LYS A 64 -1.95 9.79 -10.57
N ASN A 65 -2.35 10.49 -9.51
CA ASN A 65 -1.84 10.24 -8.16
C ASN A 65 -2.54 9.02 -7.56
N PHE A 66 -1.86 8.36 -6.61
CA PHE A 66 -2.48 7.29 -5.83
C PHE A 66 -3.67 7.82 -5.02
N SER A 67 -4.83 7.26 -5.28
CA SER A 67 -6.08 7.58 -4.60
C SER A 67 -6.90 6.31 -4.36
N THR A 68 -7.86 6.39 -3.43
CA THR A 68 -8.86 5.34 -3.20
C THR A 68 -10.00 5.39 -4.23
N ALA A 69 -10.09 6.47 -5.00
CA ALA A 69 -11.07 6.62 -6.07
C ALA A 69 -10.84 5.56 -7.19
N PRO A 70 -11.91 5.17 -7.91
CA PRO A 70 -11.79 4.27 -9.05
C PRO A 70 -11.20 4.99 -10.28
N CYS A 71 -10.56 4.22 -11.15
CA CYS A 71 -10.26 4.65 -12.51
C CYS A 71 -11.52 4.55 -13.38
N ARG A 72 -11.53 5.30 -14.48
CA ARG A 72 -12.63 5.35 -15.46
C ARG A 72 -12.31 4.51 -16.67
#